data_AF-A0A822FLE0-F1
#
_entry.id   AF-A0A822FLE0-F1
#
_cell.length_a   1.000
_cell.length_b   1.000
_cell.length_c   1.000
_cell.angle_alpha   90.00
_cell.angle_beta   90.00
_cell.angle_gamma   90.00
#
_symmetry.space_group_name_H-M   'P 1'
#
loop_
_entity.id
_entity.type
_entity.pdbx_description
1 polymer ?
#
loop_
_entity_poly.entity_id
_entity_poly.type
_entity_poly.pdbx_seq_one_letter_code
_entity_poly.pdbx_strand_id
1 'polypeptide(L)'
;MDNVAALSERECVLTTSDMTDKGKKNECDFVLWKTSILRMWPSSWDLGRPSCNIGCSVMANTVLDSHFDIHTGVIDVEFLACLTERSHLEFTNSWLSYFHHGWHLNFPKCKMSKSSR
;
A
#
# COMPACT_ATOMS: atom_id res chain seq x y z
N MET A 1 13.77 -10.17 -24.53
CA MET A 1 14.35 -10.01 -23.18
C MET A 1 13.51 -9.00 -22.38
N ASP A 2 12.18 -8.98 -22.55
CA ASP A 2 11.39 -7.76 -22.30
C ASP A 2 10.25 -7.92 -21.28
N ASN A 3 10.12 -9.10 -20.65
CA ASN A 3 9.00 -9.38 -19.75
C ASN A 3 9.29 -9.14 -18.26
N VAL A 4 10.55 -8.89 -17.87
CA VAL A 4 10.92 -8.80 -16.44
C VAL A 4 10.56 -7.42 -15.86
N ALA A 5 10.76 -6.34 -16.63
CA ALA A 5 10.38 -4.99 -16.22
C ALA A 5 8.85 -4.82 -16.10
N ALA A 6 8.08 -5.41 -17.03
CA ALA A 6 6.63 -5.35 -16.98
C ALA A 6 6.01 -6.17 -15.83
N LEU A 7 6.73 -7.18 -15.32
CA LEU A 7 6.30 -7.96 -14.16
C LEU A 7 6.59 -7.23 -12.84
N SER A 8 7.74 -6.56 -12.71
CA SER A 8 8.05 -5.73 -11.53
C SER A 8 7.12 -4.51 -11.42
N GLU A 9 6.63 -4.00 -12.54
CA GLU A 9 5.62 -2.92 -12.57
C GLU A 9 4.19 -3.39 -12.24
N ARG A 10 3.92 -4.70 -12.24
CA ARG A 10 2.60 -5.28 -11.90
C ARG A 10 2.49 -5.72 -10.45
N GLU A 11 3.61 -5.93 -9.77
CA GLU A 11 3.61 -6.23 -8.35
C GLU A 11 3.44 -4.94 -7.53
N CYS A 12 2.36 -4.88 -6.76
CA CYS A 12 2.32 -4.05 -5.55
C CYS A 12 3.34 -4.67 -4.59
N VAL A 13 4.61 -4.33 -4.75
CA VAL A 13 5.69 -4.84 -3.89
C VAL A 13 5.46 -4.26 -2.50
N LEU A 14 5.01 -5.13 -1.60
CA LEU A 14 4.88 -4.88 -0.16
C LEU A 14 6.29 -4.80 0.45
N THR A 15 7.00 -3.71 0.20
CA THR A 15 8.29 -3.29 0.79
C THR A 15 9.48 -4.25 0.82
N THR A 16 9.36 -5.52 0.45
CA THR A 16 10.51 -6.42 0.44
C THR A 16 11.23 -6.31 -0.89
N SER A 17 12.23 -5.42 -0.95
CA SER A 17 13.57 -5.71 -1.52
C SER A 17 14.32 -4.54 -2.16
N ASP A 18 13.89 -3.28 -2.06
CA ASP A 18 14.77 -2.15 -2.42
C ASP A 18 15.34 -1.51 -1.15
N MET A 19 16.13 -2.30 -0.41
CA MET A 19 17.08 -1.80 0.61
C MET A 19 18.19 -0.91 0.00
N THR A 20 18.09 -0.62 -1.30
CA THR A 20 19.02 0.20 -2.10
C THR A 20 18.33 1.41 -2.75
N ASP A 21 17.15 1.81 -2.28
CA ASP A 21 16.58 3.09 -2.72
C ASP A 21 17.33 4.24 -2.03
N LYS A 22 18.34 4.77 -2.73
CA LYS A 22 19.20 5.88 -2.26
C LYS A 22 18.42 7.18 -1.96
N GLY A 23 17.13 7.24 -2.29
CA GLY A 23 16.26 8.38 -2.04
C GLY A 23 15.55 8.39 -0.68
N LYS A 24 15.57 7.29 0.08
CA LYS A 24 14.90 7.21 1.39
C LYS A 24 15.74 7.86 2.49
N LYS A 25 15.09 8.61 3.39
CA LYS A 25 15.75 9.20 4.56
C LYS A 25 15.75 8.22 5.73
N ASN A 26 14.70 7.42 5.85
CA ASN A 26 14.57 6.36 6.85
C ASN A 26 14.17 5.03 6.20
N GLU A 27 14.50 3.92 6.85
CA GLU A 27 14.14 2.58 6.39
C GLU A 27 12.62 2.35 6.34
N CYS A 28 11.87 3.02 7.23
CA CYS A 28 10.42 2.97 7.29
C CYS A 28 9.73 3.83 6.21
N ASP A 29 10.47 4.60 5.41
CA ASP A 29 9.88 5.44 4.37
C ASP A 29 9.25 4.58 3.28
N PHE A 30 8.03 4.94 2.90
CA PHE A 30 7.27 4.32 1.82
C PHE A 30 7.01 5.32 0.69
N VAL A 31 6.88 4.80 -0.53
CA VAL A 31 6.65 5.62 -1.71
C VAL A 31 5.21 6.13 -1.72
N LEU A 32 5.00 7.42 -2.01
CA LEU A 32 3.67 8.01 -2.27
C LEU A 32 3.35 8.05 -3.77
N TRP A 33 4.34 8.42 -4.59
CA TRP A 33 4.23 8.56 -6.03
C TRP A 33 5.39 7.82 -6.69
N LYS A 34 5.09 6.96 -7.68
CA LYS A 34 6.12 6.24 -8.44
C LYS A 34 6.03 6.63 -9.91
N THR A 35 7.12 7.14 -10.46
CA THR A 35 7.27 7.32 -11.92
C THR A 35 7.08 5.97 -12.59
N SER A 36 6.23 5.91 -13.62
CA SER A 36 5.94 4.69 -14.36
C SER A 36 5.82 5.03 -15.83
N ILE A 37 6.02 4.06 -16.71
CA ILE A 37 5.79 4.19 -18.15
C ILE A 37 4.43 3.61 -18.58
N LEU A 38 3.71 2.95 -17.66
CA LEU A 38 2.41 2.32 -17.89
C LEU A 38 1.37 2.86 -16.89
N ARG A 39 0.20 3.25 -17.39
CA ARG A 39 -0.90 3.86 -16.60
C ARG A 39 -0.41 5.07 -15.79
N MET A 40 -0.11 6.14 -16.51
CA MET A 40 0.47 7.36 -15.97
C MET A 40 -0.61 8.42 -15.83
N TRP A 41 -0.53 9.18 -14.75
CA TRP A 41 -1.30 10.41 -14.53
C TRP A 41 -0.33 11.59 -14.39
N PRO A 42 -0.71 12.78 -14.88
CA PRO A 42 0.06 13.99 -14.63
C PRO A 42 -0.01 14.36 -13.14
N SER A 43 1.11 14.82 -12.59
CA SER A 43 1.24 15.26 -11.21
C SER A 43 2.31 16.36 -11.12
N SER A 44 2.34 17.08 -10.00
CA SER A 44 3.37 18.09 -9.70
C SER A 44 4.78 17.48 -9.59
N TRP A 45 4.88 16.15 -9.43
CA TRP A 45 6.14 15.38 -9.32
C TRP A 45 6.37 14.47 -10.54
N ASP A 46 6.04 14.95 -11.74
CA ASP A 46 6.13 14.24 -13.02
C ASP A 46 5.05 13.15 -13.25
N LEU A 47 5.04 12.64 -14.49
CA LEU A 47 4.16 11.56 -14.91
C LEU A 47 4.48 10.27 -14.15
N GLY A 48 3.46 9.70 -13.51
CA GLY A 48 3.62 8.50 -12.71
C GLY A 48 2.28 7.94 -12.25
N ARG A 49 2.31 7.17 -11.18
CA ARG A 49 1.13 6.58 -10.57
C ARG A 49 1.20 6.64 -9.05
N PRO A 50 0.04 6.71 -8.37
CA PRO A 50 0.00 6.61 -6.92
C PRO A 50 0.51 5.25 -6.46
N SER A 51 1.13 5.21 -5.29
CA SER A 51 1.52 3.95 -4.68
C SER A 51 0.30 3.16 -4.19
N CYS A 52 0.47 1.85 -4.09
CA CYS A 52 -0.55 0.93 -3.57
C CYS A 52 -0.93 1.27 -2.11
N ASN A 53 -0.01 1.85 -1.34
CA ASN A 53 -0.18 2.14 0.08
C ASN A 53 -1.03 3.39 0.35
N ILE A 54 -1.00 4.39 -0.54
CA ILE A 54 -1.77 5.64 -0.35
C ILE A 54 -3.21 5.55 -0.89
N GLY A 55 -3.50 4.56 -1.72
CA GLY A 55 -4.82 4.43 -2.36
C GLY A 55 -5.95 4.33 -1.33
N CYS A 56 -5.84 3.41 -0.37
CA CYS A 56 -6.90 3.16 0.60
C CYS A 56 -7.17 4.38 1.50
N SER A 57 -6.14 5.07 1.97
CA SER A 57 -6.28 6.22 2.87
C SER A 57 -6.92 7.43 2.19
N VAL A 58 -6.51 7.73 0.95
CA VAL A 58 -7.12 8.81 0.16
C VAL A 58 -8.56 8.47 -0.17
N MET A 59 -8.84 7.25 -0.63
CA MET A 59 -10.20 6.84 -0.96
C MET A 59 -11.11 6.87 0.25
N ALA A 60 -10.68 6.31 1.39
CA ALA A 60 -11.44 6.33 2.63
C ALA A 60 -11.81 7.75 3.04
N ASN A 61 -10.85 8.67 3.05
CA ASN A 61 -11.08 10.07 3.41
C ASN A 61 -12.01 10.81 2.41
N THR A 62 -11.94 10.48 1.12
CA THR A 62 -12.80 11.11 0.09
C THR A 62 -14.23 10.59 0.06
N VAL A 63 -14.46 9.35 0.49
CA VAL A 63 -15.77 8.69 0.38
C VAL A 63 -16.51 8.64 1.72
N LEU A 64 -15.77 8.44 2.81
CA LEU A 64 -16.30 8.28 4.17
C LEU A 64 -16.08 9.53 5.03
N ASP A 65 -15.66 10.64 4.41
CA ASP A 65 -15.23 11.87 5.06
C ASP A 65 -14.06 11.67 6.04
N SER A 66 -13.81 12.67 6.88
CA SER A 66 -12.68 12.68 7.81
C SER A 66 -12.84 11.76 9.02
N HIS A 67 -14.01 11.16 9.25
CA HIS A 67 -14.26 10.36 10.45
C HIS A 67 -15.07 9.12 10.12
N PHE A 68 -14.49 7.95 10.37
CA PHE A 68 -15.15 6.66 10.18
C PHE A 68 -14.75 5.66 11.27
N ASP A 69 -15.65 4.74 11.60
CA ASP A 69 -15.48 3.95 12.83
C ASP A 69 -14.66 2.67 12.66
N ILE A 70 -14.79 1.99 11.52
CA ILE A 70 -14.24 0.64 11.33
C ILE A 70 -13.50 0.55 10.00
N HIS A 71 -12.22 0.18 10.06
CA HIS A 71 -11.43 -0.22 8.91
C HIS A 71 -11.15 -1.72 8.99
N THR A 72 -11.53 -2.45 7.94
CA THR A 72 -11.39 -3.92 7.89
C THR A 72 -10.26 -4.33 6.96
N GLY A 73 -9.48 -5.33 7.36
CA GLY A 73 -8.40 -5.89 6.53
C GLY A 73 -8.09 -7.34 6.89
N VAL A 74 -7.07 -7.91 6.24
CA VAL A 74 -6.50 -9.22 6.61
C VAL A 74 -5.24 -8.97 7.45
N ILE A 75 -4.92 -9.87 8.37
CA ILE A 75 -3.76 -9.73 9.28
C ILE A 75 -2.43 -9.49 8.56
N ASP A 76 -2.26 -9.99 7.32
CA ASP A 76 -1.07 -9.73 6.48
C ASP A 76 -0.85 -8.23 6.19
N VAL A 77 -1.93 -7.43 6.22
CA VAL A 77 -1.95 -6.03 5.79
C VAL A 77 -1.79 -5.06 6.96
N GLU A 78 -1.87 -5.57 8.20
CA GLU A 78 -1.80 -4.78 9.44
C GLU A 78 -0.54 -3.90 9.52
N PHE A 79 0.62 -4.45 9.16
CA PHE A 79 1.87 -3.72 9.34
C PHE A 79 2.11 -2.66 8.25
N LEU A 80 1.65 -2.87 7.02
CA LEU A 80 2.02 -1.97 5.92
C LEU A 80 0.91 -0.98 5.57
N ALA A 81 -0.27 -1.44 5.15
CA ALA A 81 -1.30 -0.52 4.68
C ALA A 81 -2.01 0.19 5.86
N CYS A 82 -2.22 -0.50 6.98
CA CYS A 82 -2.86 0.08 8.16
C CYS A 82 -1.95 1.12 8.85
N LEU A 83 -0.62 0.92 8.92
CA LEU A 83 0.30 1.97 9.40
C LEU A 83 0.35 3.18 8.46
N THR A 84 0.34 2.96 7.14
CA THR A 84 0.31 4.07 6.17
C THR A 84 -1.01 4.85 6.24
N GLU A 85 -2.12 4.16 6.50
CA GLU A 85 -3.41 4.80 6.72
C GLU A 85 -3.44 5.60 8.03
N ARG A 86 -2.99 5.02 9.15
CA ARG A 86 -2.91 5.73 10.44
C ARG A 86 -2.08 7.00 10.35
N SER A 87 -0.89 6.94 9.75
CA SER A 87 -0.04 8.13 9.57
C SER A 87 -0.69 9.20 8.68
N HIS A 88 -1.46 8.81 7.66
CA HIS A 88 -2.21 9.76 6.83
C HIS A 88 -3.37 10.40 7.59
N LEU A 89 -4.09 9.61 8.41
CA LEU A 89 -5.18 10.12 9.25
C LEU A 89 -4.66 11.13 10.28
N GLU A 90 -3.52 10.84 10.92
CA GLU A 90 -2.85 11.79 11.83
C GLU A 90 -2.46 13.08 11.10
N PHE A 91 -1.93 13.00 9.87
CA PHE A 91 -1.58 14.17 9.09
C PHE A 91 -2.80 15.01 8.66
N THR A 92 -3.93 14.36 8.38
CA THR A 92 -5.15 15.02 7.89
C THR A 92 -6.13 15.42 9.00
N ASN A 93 -5.80 15.15 10.27
CA ASN A 93 -6.71 15.26 11.42
C ASN A 93 -8.02 14.45 11.26
N SER A 94 -7.95 13.37 10.50
CA SER A 94 -9.05 12.42 10.32
C SER A 94 -9.01 11.36 11.43
N TRP A 95 -10.16 10.76 11.76
CA TRP A 95 -10.30 9.82 12.88
C TRP A 95 -10.77 8.44 12.43
N LEU A 96 -10.14 7.40 12.98
CA LEU A 96 -10.52 6.00 12.83
C LEU A 96 -10.49 5.28 14.17
N SER A 97 -11.63 4.74 14.60
CA SER A 97 -11.81 4.16 15.92
C SER A 97 -11.30 2.71 16.05
N TYR A 98 -11.56 1.86 15.04
CA TYR A 98 -11.29 0.42 15.14
C TYR A 98 -10.70 -0.16 13.85
N PHE A 99 -9.64 -0.96 14.02
CA PHE A 99 -9.14 -1.85 12.98
C PHE A 99 -9.59 -3.28 13.26
N HIS A 100 -10.22 -3.91 12.27
CA HIS A 100 -10.65 -5.30 12.37
C HIS A 100 -9.87 -6.15 11.35
N HIS A 101 -9.19 -7.19 11.82
CA HIS A 101 -8.33 -8.02 10.99
C HIS A 101 -8.79 -9.48 10.97
N GLY A 102 -9.07 -10.00 9.78
CA GLY A 102 -9.36 -11.41 9.57
C GLY A 102 -8.08 -12.26 9.52
N TRP A 103 -8.12 -13.45 10.11
CA TRP A 103 -7.01 -14.41 10.04
C TRP A 103 -6.98 -15.17 8.70
N HIS A 104 -5.84 -15.80 8.40
CA HIS A 104 -5.64 -16.52 7.15
C HIS A 104 -6.57 -17.73 6.98
N LEU A 105 -6.97 -17.95 5.73
CA LEU A 105 -7.50 -19.23 5.28
C LEU A 105 -6.36 -20.19 4.97
N ASN A 106 -6.32 -21.32 5.67
CA ASN A 106 -5.30 -22.35 5.52
C ASN A 106 -5.82 -23.53 4.69
N PHE A 107 -4.98 -24.06 3.80
CA PHE A 107 -5.22 -25.31 3.06
C PHE A 107 -3.98 -26.21 3.22
N PRO A 108 -4.17 -27.52 3.35
CA PRO A 108 -3.87 -28.36 4.52
C PRO A 108 -2.68 -27.99 5.45
N LYS A 109 -1.60 -27.33 5.00
CA LYS A 109 -0.47 -26.92 5.85
C LYS A 109 0.10 -25.52 5.56
N CYS A 110 -0.46 -24.77 4.61
CA CYS A 110 0.04 -23.44 4.27
C CYS A 110 -1.06 -22.42 4.10
N LYS A 111 -0.69 -21.15 4.29
CA LYS A 111 -1.51 -19.99 3.93
C LYS A 111 -1.79 -20.06 2.43
N MET A 112 -3.06 -19.90 2.06
CA MET A 112 -3.40 -19.72 0.65
C MET A 112 -2.87 -18.38 0.16
N SER A 113 -1.93 -18.41 -0.78
CA SER A 113 -1.50 -17.25 -1.55
C SER A 113 -1.13 -17.69 -2.97
N LYS A 114 -1.05 -16.73 -3.90
CA LYS A 114 -0.53 -16.99 -5.24
C LYS A 114 0.95 -17.40 -5.23
N SER A 115 1.70 -16.96 -4.21
CA SER A 115 3.12 -17.29 -4.05
C SER A 115 3.38 -18.65 -3.41
N SER A 116 2.36 -19.33 -2.86
CA SER A 116 2.48 -20.66 -2.25
C SER A 116 2.62 -21.82 -3.26
N ARG A 117 3.15 -21.57 -4.46
CA ARG A 117 3.36 -22.57 -5.53
C ARG A 117 4.83 -22.86 -5.77
#